data_AF-A0A0N5BY55-F1
#
_entry.id   AF-A0A0N5BY55-F1
#
_cell.length_a   1.000
_cell.length_b   1.000
_cell.length_c   1.000
_cell.angle_alpha   90.00
_cell.angle_beta   90.00
_cell.angle_gamma   90.00
#
_symmetry.space_group_name_H-M   'P 1'
#
loop_
_entity.id
_entity.type
_entity.pdbx_description
1 polymer ?
#
loop_
_entity_poly.entity_id
_entity_poly.type
_entity_poly.pdbx_seq_one_letter_code
_entity_poly.pdbx_strand_id
1 'polypeptide(L)'
;MTKYIIINLLLFLCLTITLQLHPEDEKFPAQDRDNFEITKKAVEIIEKVEEKIEGKNENYSLMTQAENSKKDIYNFNTENTNFSPMQNPYLFQGDEMLTKNQAENLVDDVIEKARSYEIDLSGLLGENTRTKRKIQKDLNYTWEFPINYVVQGVDNEMVDTALKFIENETCVRFSKQKAIPSGQPGLKFVKGNGCWSYVGRSEESKFQDVSIGYGCTTVGTVQHETMHALGSTHEQSRADRDQYLTIVEQNVRPSLMYNFVKLNISNAIDYYIKYDYGSEMQY
;
A
#
# COMPACT_ATOMS: atom_id res chain seq x y z
N MET A 1 -0.56 20.42 30.08
CA MET A 1 -1.92 20.08 29.62
C MET A 1 -1.96 20.15 28.10
N THR A 2 -1.31 19.21 27.43
CA THR A 2 -1.03 19.28 25.97
C THR A 2 -1.02 17.88 25.31
N LYS A 3 -1.54 16.87 26.03
CA LYS A 3 -1.60 15.47 25.59
C LYS A 3 -2.87 15.13 24.78
N TYR A 4 -3.79 16.09 24.60
CA TYR A 4 -5.16 15.83 24.11
C TYR A 4 -5.47 16.34 22.68
N ILE A 5 -4.53 16.96 21.97
CA ILE A 5 -4.83 17.64 20.68
C ILE A 5 -4.58 16.73 19.47
N ILE A 6 -3.57 15.85 19.50
CA ILE A 6 -3.28 14.92 18.38
C ILE A 6 -4.29 13.76 18.33
N ILE A 7 -4.76 13.30 19.50
CA ILE A 7 -5.79 12.26 19.59
C ILE A 7 -7.09 12.73 18.93
N ASN A 8 -7.40 14.02 18.97
CA ASN A 8 -8.62 14.55 18.38
C ASN A 8 -8.53 14.76 16.86
N LEU A 9 -7.40 15.02 16.20
CA LEU A 9 -7.45 15.25 14.73
C LEU A 9 -7.72 13.97 13.91
N LEU A 10 -7.21 12.81 14.37
CA LEU A 10 -7.50 11.52 13.76
C LEU A 10 -8.83 10.91 14.26
N LEU A 11 -9.25 11.18 15.51
CA LEU A 11 -10.57 10.73 15.99
C LEU A 11 -11.74 11.65 15.62
N PHE A 12 -11.59 12.98 15.52
CA PHE A 12 -12.69 13.87 15.11
C PHE A 12 -13.05 13.64 13.65
N LEU A 13 -12.07 13.36 12.78
CA LEU A 13 -12.40 13.01 11.40
C LEU A 13 -13.18 11.69 11.32
N CYS A 14 -12.97 10.75 12.25
CA CYS A 14 -13.76 9.51 12.32
C CYS A 14 -15.11 9.68 13.06
N LEU A 15 -15.24 10.58 14.04
CA LEU A 15 -16.48 10.75 14.83
C LEU A 15 -17.47 11.80 14.28
N THR A 16 -17.06 12.71 13.41
CA THR A 16 -17.99 13.64 12.73
C THR A 16 -18.47 13.15 11.36
N ILE A 17 -18.00 11.98 10.90
CA ILE A 17 -18.67 11.27 9.81
C ILE A 17 -19.92 10.62 10.40
N THR A 18 -20.97 11.41 10.59
CA THR A 18 -22.32 10.88 10.35
C THR A 18 -22.32 10.30 8.95
N LEU A 19 -22.38 8.96 8.86
CA LEU A 19 -22.68 8.14 7.68
C LEU A 19 -22.89 8.94 6.37
N GLN A 20 -21.81 9.34 5.74
CA GLN A 20 -21.75 9.35 4.28
C GLN A 20 -20.59 8.44 3.95
N LEU A 21 -20.89 7.14 3.79
CA LEU A 21 -20.01 6.22 3.10
C LEU A 21 -19.76 6.85 1.73
N HIS A 22 -18.50 7.14 1.40
CA HIS A 22 -18.19 7.51 0.04
C HIS A 22 -18.45 6.27 -0.84
N PRO A 23 -18.94 6.42 -2.08
CA PRO A 23 -19.18 5.29 -2.98
C PRO A 23 -17.94 4.40 -3.21
N GLU A 24 -16.75 4.95 -2.97
CA GLU A 24 -15.47 4.24 -3.04
C GLU A 24 -15.26 3.31 -1.83
N ASP A 25 -15.71 3.68 -0.63
CA ASP A 25 -15.60 2.87 0.59
C ASP A 25 -16.45 1.59 0.52
N GLU A 26 -17.51 1.61 -0.27
CA GLU A 26 -18.34 0.42 -0.53
C GLU A 26 -17.60 -0.64 -1.37
N LYS A 27 -16.53 -0.26 -2.08
CA LYS A 27 -15.72 -1.17 -2.91
C LYS A 27 -14.77 -2.04 -2.09
N PHE A 28 -14.52 -1.70 -0.83
CA PHE A 28 -13.63 -2.43 0.07
C PHE A 28 -14.42 -3.15 1.18
N PRO A 29 -13.94 -4.34 1.64
CA PRO A 29 -14.56 -5.03 2.76
C PRO A 29 -14.66 -4.14 4.00
N ALA A 30 -15.74 -4.23 4.76
CA ALA A 30 -16.02 -3.32 5.87
C ALA A 30 -14.90 -3.24 6.92
N GLN A 31 -14.14 -4.32 7.10
CA GLN A 31 -13.00 -4.37 8.01
C GLN A 31 -11.76 -3.61 7.52
N ASP A 32 -11.63 -3.39 6.22
CA ASP A 32 -10.44 -2.80 5.59
C ASP A 32 -10.65 -1.31 5.30
N ARG A 33 -11.88 -0.80 5.48
CA ARG A 33 -12.26 0.60 5.18
C ARG A 33 -11.42 1.64 5.93
N ASP A 34 -11.10 1.39 7.20
CA ASP A 34 -10.29 2.33 7.99
C ASP A 34 -8.86 2.42 7.43
N ASN A 35 -8.24 1.28 7.11
CA ASN A 35 -6.90 1.24 6.51
C ASN A 35 -6.91 1.74 5.07
N PHE A 36 -7.97 1.50 4.30
CA PHE A 36 -8.18 2.09 2.98
C PHE A 36 -8.18 3.63 3.06
N GLU A 37 -8.96 4.22 3.97
CA GLU A 37 -9.02 5.66 4.17
C GLU A 37 -7.70 6.27 4.62
N ILE A 38 -6.95 5.54 5.44
CA ILE A 38 -5.58 5.90 5.85
C ILE A 38 -4.65 5.88 4.64
N THR A 39 -4.70 4.80 3.85
CA THR A 39 -3.85 4.59 2.66
C THR A 39 -4.09 5.69 1.65
N LYS A 40 -5.36 5.95 1.32
CA LYS A 40 -5.77 7.01 0.40
C LYS A 40 -5.24 8.38 0.83
N LYS A 41 -5.42 8.75 2.10
CA LYS A 41 -4.92 10.02 2.64
C LYS A 41 -3.39 10.11 2.59
N ALA A 42 -2.69 9.00 2.86
CA ALA A 42 -1.24 8.95 2.76
C ALA A 42 -0.77 9.17 1.32
N VAL A 43 -1.38 8.46 0.36
CA VAL A 43 -1.11 8.61 -1.08
C VAL A 43 -1.33 10.06 -1.53
N GLU A 44 -2.45 10.70 -1.16
CA GLU A 44 -2.73 12.09 -1.50
C GLU A 44 -1.69 13.09 -0.94
N ILE A 45 -1.14 12.82 0.26
CA ILE A 45 -0.09 13.65 0.84
C ILE A 45 1.23 13.42 0.10
N ILE A 46 1.60 12.16 -0.15
CA ILE A 46 2.83 11.78 -0.85
C ILE A 46 2.84 12.37 -2.26
N GLU A 47 1.74 12.25 -3.01
CA GLU A 47 1.57 12.85 -4.34
C GLU A 47 1.88 14.35 -4.29
N LYS A 48 1.22 15.11 -3.39
CA LYS A 48 1.43 16.57 -3.27
C LYS A 48 2.84 16.97 -2.84
N VAL A 49 3.51 16.14 -2.03
CA VAL A 49 4.90 16.41 -1.65
C VAL A 49 5.84 16.14 -2.82
N GLU A 50 5.67 15.01 -3.52
CA GLU A 50 6.49 14.69 -4.70
C GLU A 50 6.25 15.72 -5.82
N GLU A 51 5.03 16.19 -6.05
CA GLU A 51 4.75 17.31 -6.99
C GLU A 51 5.56 18.57 -6.65
N LYS A 52 5.71 18.92 -5.36
CA LYS A 52 6.53 20.05 -4.94
C LYS A 52 8.02 19.80 -5.13
N ILE A 53 8.47 18.56 -4.96
CA ILE A 53 9.86 18.14 -5.23
C ILE A 53 10.16 18.30 -6.72
N GLU A 54 9.28 17.81 -7.59
CA GLU A 54 9.43 17.91 -9.04
C GLU A 54 9.36 19.34 -9.55
N GLY A 55 8.42 20.14 -9.03
CA GLY A 55 8.24 21.54 -9.42
C GLY A 55 9.47 22.41 -9.14
N LYS A 56 10.29 22.05 -8.14
CA LYS A 56 11.58 22.72 -7.89
C LYS A 56 12.65 22.37 -8.94
N ASN A 57 12.54 21.22 -9.60
CA ASN A 57 13.50 20.74 -10.60
C ASN A 57 13.19 21.25 -12.04
N GLU A 58 12.33 22.26 -12.18
CA GLU A 58 11.98 22.98 -13.43
C GLU A 58 11.41 22.11 -14.58
N ASN A 59 10.98 20.88 -14.31
CA ASN A 59 10.50 19.95 -15.35
C ASN A 59 8.97 19.86 -15.52
N TYR A 60 8.15 20.73 -14.90
CA TYR A 60 6.72 20.41 -14.76
C TYR A 60 5.69 21.54 -14.85
N SER A 61 4.51 21.22 -15.43
CA SER A 61 3.31 22.06 -15.48
C SER A 61 2.22 21.49 -14.53
N LEU A 62 1.90 22.26 -13.48
CA LEU A 62 0.96 21.88 -12.41
C LEU A 62 -0.51 21.75 -12.86
N MET A 63 -0.94 22.48 -13.90
CA MET A 63 -2.35 22.44 -14.35
C MET A 63 -2.73 21.11 -15.01
N THR A 64 -1.79 20.46 -15.69
CA THR A 64 -2.00 19.17 -16.37
C THR A 64 -2.15 17.99 -15.42
N GLN A 65 -1.72 18.11 -14.15
CA GLN A 65 -1.70 17.00 -13.19
C GLN A 65 -3.06 16.81 -12.51
N ALA A 66 -3.66 17.88 -11.98
CA ALA A 66 -4.96 17.81 -11.31
C ALA A 66 -6.09 17.32 -12.23
N GLU A 67 -5.99 17.59 -13.54
CA GLU A 67 -6.91 17.07 -14.56
C GLU A 67 -6.67 15.57 -14.84
N ASN A 68 -5.40 15.13 -14.86
CA ASN A 68 -5.05 13.71 -15.04
C ASN A 68 -5.41 12.86 -13.82
N SER A 69 -5.14 13.31 -12.60
CA SER A 69 -5.54 12.64 -11.36
C SER A 69 -7.06 12.43 -11.27
N LYS A 70 -7.84 13.48 -11.59
CA LYS A 70 -9.31 13.38 -11.69
C LYS A 70 -9.78 12.40 -12.76
N LYS A 71 -9.06 12.32 -13.89
CA LYS A 71 -9.37 11.40 -14.99
C LYS A 71 -9.05 9.95 -14.62
N ASP A 72 -7.93 9.69 -13.95
CA ASP A 72 -7.56 8.35 -13.49
C ASP A 72 -8.55 7.85 -12.41
N ILE A 73 -8.91 8.70 -11.45
CA ILE A 73 -9.98 8.46 -10.47
C ILE A 73 -11.33 8.16 -11.15
N TYR A 74 -11.70 8.96 -12.15
CA TYR A 74 -12.93 8.74 -12.91
C TYR A 74 -12.92 7.39 -13.64
N ASN A 75 -11.82 7.04 -14.31
CA ASN A 75 -11.69 5.76 -15.02
C ASN A 75 -11.79 4.57 -14.07
N PHE A 76 -11.05 4.59 -12.95
CA PHE A 76 -11.14 3.54 -11.92
C PHE A 76 -12.56 3.40 -11.37
N ASN A 77 -13.29 4.52 -11.27
CA ASN A 77 -14.64 4.52 -10.73
C ASN A 77 -15.72 4.05 -11.69
N THR A 78 -15.53 4.20 -12.99
CA THR A 78 -16.59 4.03 -14.00
C THR A 78 -16.42 2.80 -14.88
N GLU A 79 -15.24 2.20 -14.94
CA GLU A 79 -14.98 1.06 -15.80
C GLU A 79 -14.71 -0.22 -14.99
N ASN A 80 -15.49 -1.28 -15.26
CA ASN A 80 -15.11 -2.67 -14.89
C ASN A 80 -13.99 -3.16 -15.84
N THR A 81 -12.92 -2.39 -16.00
CA THR A 81 -11.81 -2.72 -16.90
C THR A 81 -10.63 -3.29 -16.14
N ASN A 82 -9.84 -4.11 -16.83
CA ASN A 82 -8.58 -4.66 -16.34
C ASN A 82 -7.58 -3.50 -16.16
N PHE A 83 -7.59 -2.85 -15.00
CA PHE A 83 -6.52 -1.94 -14.61
C PHE A 83 -5.29 -2.76 -14.21
N SER A 84 -4.11 -2.31 -14.62
CA SER A 84 -2.86 -2.75 -14.00
C SER A 84 -2.88 -2.32 -12.53
N PRO A 85 -2.34 -3.10 -11.57
CA PRO A 85 -2.48 -2.74 -10.16
C PRO A 85 -1.91 -1.35 -9.85
N MET A 86 -0.78 -0.95 -10.46
CA MET A 86 -0.20 0.41 -10.41
C MET A 86 -1.15 1.56 -10.83
N GLN A 87 -2.28 1.26 -11.48
CA GLN A 87 -3.25 2.27 -11.91
C GLN A 87 -4.33 2.55 -10.86
N ASN A 88 -4.34 1.83 -9.74
CA ASN A 88 -5.24 2.11 -8.63
C ASN A 88 -4.74 3.35 -7.86
N PRO A 89 -5.48 4.48 -7.89
CA PRO A 89 -5.02 5.73 -7.31
C PRO A 89 -5.17 5.79 -5.79
N TYR A 90 -5.79 4.78 -5.17
CA TYR A 90 -6.13 4.81 -3.74
C TYR A 90 -5.23 3.96 -2.87
N LEU A 91 -4.46 3.06 -3.47
CA LEU A 91 -3.53 2.19 -2.77
C LEU A 91 -2.10 2.65 -3.01
N PHE A 92 -1.24 2.40 -2.03
CA PHE A 92 0.16 2.74 -2.16
C PHE A 92 0.79 1.83 -3.21
N GLN A 93 1.48 2.42 -4.18
CA GLN A 93 2.07 1.70 -5.32
C GLN A 93 1.08 0.89 -6.17
N GLY A 94 -0.23 1.07 -5.94
CA GLY A 94 -1.32 0.46 -6.70
C GLY A 94 -2.04 -0.71 -6.00
N ASP A 95 -1.36 -1.45 -5.13
CA ASP A 95 -1.86 -2.71 -4.56
C ASP A 95 -1.44 -2.93 -3.11
N GLU A 96 -0.73 -1.99 -2.49
CA GLU A 96 -0.38 -2.08 -1.07
C GLU A 96 -1.38 -1.30 -0.21
N MET A 97 -2.09 -2.03 0.66
CA MET A 97 -2.89 -1.44 1.73
C MET A 97 -2.02 -1.19 2.96
N LEU A 98 -1.98 0.07 3.40
CA LEU A 98 -1.13 0.50 4.50
C LEU A 98 -1.87 0.41 5.83
N THR A 99 -1.19 -0.15 6.84
CA THR A 99 -1.57 0.10 8.22
C THR A 99 -1.28 1.56 8.60
N LYS A 100 -1.93 2.05 9.65
CA LYS A 100 -1.67 3.38 10.21
C LYS A 100 -0.18 3.70 10.39
N ASN A 101 0.58 2.77 10.97
CA ASN A 101 2.00 3.01 11.25
C ASN A 101 2.83 3.07 9.96
N GLN A 102 2.52 2.21 8.98
CA GLN A 102 3.20 2.25 7.67
C GLN A 102 2.91 3.57 6.95
N ALA A 103 1.66 4.01 6.94
CA ALA A 103 1.27 5.30 6.36
C ALA A 103 1.96 6.50 7.03
N GLU A 104 1.99 6.55 8.37
CA GLU A 104 2.69 7.60 9.11
C GLU A 104 4.19 7.62 8.78
N ASN A 105 4.85 6.46 8.74
CA ASN A 105 6.27 6.35 8.43
C ASN A 105 6.60 6.79 7.00
N LEU A 106 5.80 6.37 6.01
CA LEU A 106 6.00 6.74 4.61
C LEU A 106 5.83 8.25 4.39
N VAL A 107 4.79 8.83 4.98
CA VAL A 107 4.55 10.27 4.90
C VAL A 107 5.70 11.05 5.56
N ASP A 108 6.16 10.61 6.73
CA ASP A 108 7.29 11.24 7.42
C ASP A 108 8.58 11.17 6.58
N ASP A 109 8.90 10.03 5.96
CA ASP A 109 10.07 9.86 5.09
C ASP A 109 10.05 10.85 3.90
N VAL A 110 8.90 10.96 3.22
CA VAL A 110 8.73 11.83 2.05
C VAL A 110 8.80 13.30 2.45
N ILE A 111 8.25 13.67 3.61
CA ILE A 111 8.39 15.02 4.18
C ILE A 111 9.84 15.33 4.53
N GLU A 112 10.57 14.40 5.13
CA GLU A 112 11.99 14.57 5.47
C GLU A 112 12.85 14.74 4.21
N LYS A 113 12.59 13.95 3.17
CA LYS A 113 13.20 14.11 1.84
C LYS A 113 12.93 15.50 1.27
N ALA A 114 11.69 15.97 1.25
CA ALA A 114 11.34 17.31 0.76
C ALA A 114 12.04 18.43 1.54
N ARG A 115 12.12 18.32 2.88
CA ARG A 115 12.85 19.26 3.73
C ARG A 115 14.35 19.28 3.43
N SER A 116 14.95 18.13 3.09
CA SER A 116 16.36 18.06 2.66
C SER A 116 16.63 18.83 1.36
N TYR A 117 15.59 19.00 0.54
CA TYR A 117 15.61 19.86 -0.65
C TYR A 117 15.13 21.29 -0.37
N GLU A 118 15.01 21.73 0.89
CA GLU A 118 14.57 23.08 1.27
C GLU A 118 13.20 23.47 0.67
N ILE A 119 12.28 22.50 0.56
CA ILE A 119 10.92 22.74 0.06
C ILE A 119 10.00 23.19 1.19
N ASP A 120 9.22 24.25 0.94
CA ASP A 120 8.22 24.73 1.88
C ASP A 120 6.91 23.90 1.80
N LEU A 121 6.61 23.24 2.92
CA LEU A 121 5.43 22.41 3.13
C LEU A 121 4.40 23.03 4.10
N SER A 122 4.62 24.28 4.55
CA SER A 122 3.76 24.95 5.54
C SER A 122 2.29 25.08 5.11
N GLY A 123 2.04 25.22 3.80
CA GLY A 123 0.69 25.25 3.22
C GLY A 123 0.04 23.87 3.02
N LEU A 124 0.80 22.78 3.17
CA LEU A 124 0.34 21.40 2.97
C LEU A 124 0.06 20.69 4.30
N LEU A 125 0.89 20.97 5.30
CA LEU A 125 0.80 20.39 6.64
C LEU A 125 0.36 21.52 7.59
N GLY A 126 -0.86 21.44 8.12
CA GLY A 126 -1.35 22.47 9.07
C GLY A 126 -0.35 22.75 10.20
N GLU A 127 -0.36 23.98 10.74
CA GLU A 127 0.68 24.64 11.57
C GLU A 127 1.24 23.89 12.82
N ASN A 128 0.95 22.61 13.05
CA ASN A 128 1.38 21.88 14.25
C ASN A 128 1.90 20.45 13.99
N THR A 129 2.63 20.20 12.90
CA THR A 129 3.33 18.92 12.68
C THR A 129 4.80 18.98 13.09
N ARG A 130 5.05 19.11 14.39
CA ARG A 130 6.37 18.83 14.95
C ARG A 130 6.65 17.33 14.79
N THR A 131 7.53 16.95 13.86
CA THR A 131 8.07 15.58 13.77
C THR A 131 8.76 15.25 15.09
N LYS A 132 8.20 14.29 15.83
CA LYS A 132 8.87 13.73 17.01
C LYS A 132 9.83 12.65 16.49
N ARG A 133 11.12 12.88 16.71
CA ARG A 133 12.17 11.85 16.56
C ARG A 133 11.74 10.56 17.26
N LYS A 134 11.54 9.50 16.49
CA LYS A 134 11.34 8.14 16.99
C LYS A 134 12.05 7.16 16.06
N ILE A 135 12.44 6.04 16.64
CA ILE A 135 12.85 4.84 15.92
C ILE A 135 11.69 3.86 16.11
N GLN A 136 11.16 3.29 15.02
CA GLN A 136 10.33 2.11 15.12
C GLN A 136 10.64 1.16 13.97
N LYS A 137 11.57 0.26 14.26
CA LYS A 137 11.77 -1.00 13.56
C LYS A 137 10.95 -2.02 14.33
N ASP A 138 9.85 -2.47 13.74
CA ASP A 138 9.30 -3.83 13.90
C ASP A 138 7.95 -3.90 13.19
N LEU A 139 7.79 -4.91 12.32
CA LEU A 139 6.46 -5.41 12.00
C LEU A 139 5.83 -5.80 13.34
N ASN A 140 4.72 -5.15 13.73
CA ASN A 140 4.11 -5.36 15.04
C ASN A 140 3.79 -6.84 15.29
N TYR A 141 3.58 -7.61 14.22
CA TYR A 141 3.25 -9.03 14.25
C TYR A 141 4.07 -9.80 13.21
N THR A 142 4.49 -11.01 13.58
CA THR A 142 5.16 -11.97 12.70
C THR A 142 4.22 -13.15 12.41
N TRP A 143 4.38 -13.79 11.25
CA TRP A 143 3.62 -14.98 10.94
C TRP A 143 4.19 -16.20 11.67
N GLU A 144 3.30 -17.00 12.25
CA GLU A 144 3.63 -18.35 12.73
C GLU A 144 3.20 -19.37 11.68
N PHE A 145 4.06 -20.36 11.42
CA PHE A 145 3.78 -21.38 10.42
C PHE A 145 3.22 -22.67 11.06
N PRO A 146 2.20 -23.29 10.44
CA PRO A 146 1.57 -22.89 9.19
C PRO A 146 0.60 -21.69 9.34
N ILE A 147 0.59 -20.79 8.36
CA ILE A 147 -0.37 -19.68 8.27
C ILE A 147 -1.73 -20.25 7.89
N ASN A 148 -2.75 -20.02 8.73
CA ASN A 148 -4.10 -20.41 8.39
C ASN A 148 -4.63 -19.56 7.23
N TYR A 149 -5.31 -20.18 6.26
CA TYR A 149 -5.98 -19.43 5.19
C TYR A 149 -7.37 -19.96 4.88
N VAL A 150 -8.23 -19.07 4.39
CA VAL A 150 -9.55 -19.41 3.83
C VAL A 150 -9.70 -18.77 2.46
N VAL A 151 -10.55 -19.35 1.62
CA VAL A 151 -10.83 -18.85 0.27
C VAL A 151 -12.32 -18.62 0.13
N GLN A 152 -12.72 -17.39 -0.23
CA GLN A 152 -14.13 -17.00 -0.31
C GLN A 152 -14.42 -16.20 -1.58
N GLY A 153 -15.23 -16.75 -2.48
CA GLY A 153 -15.69 -16.05 -3.68
C GLY A 153 -14.67 -15.96 -4.81
N VAL A 154 -13.51 -16.61 -4.66
CA VAL A 154 -12.45 -16.73 -5.68
C VAL A 154 -12.16 -18.21 -5.96
N ASP A 155 -11.43 -18.48 -7.04
CA ASP A 155 -11.06 -19.83 -7.44
C ASP A 155 -10.17 -20.49 -6.37
N ASN A 156 -10.66 -21.60 -5.82
CA ASN A 156 -9.97 -22.34 -4.75
C ASN A 156 -8.73 -23.06 -5.26
N GLU A 157 -8.78 -23.66 -6.45
CA GLU A 157 -7.68 -24.44 -7.01
C GLU A 157 -6.52 -23.51 -7.39
N MET A 158 -6.83 -22.34 -7.92
CA MET A 158 -5.84 -21.31 -8.23
C MET A 158 -5.10 -20.84 -6.97
N VAL A 159 -5.82 -20.51 -5.90
CA VAL A 159 -5.20 -20.08 -4.64
C VAL A 159 -4.38 -21.21 -4.02
N ASP A 160 -4.93 -22.42 -3.97
CA ASP A 160 -4.22 -23.58 -3.42
C ASP A 160 -2.93 -23.86 -4.21
N THR A 161 -2.97 -23.73 -5.54
CA THR A 161 -1.80 -23.92 -6.43
C THR A 161 -0.73 -22.86 -6.20
N ALA A 162 -1.12 -21.58 -6.12
CA ALA A 162 -0.20 -20.47 -5.86
C ALA A 162 0.52 -20.63 -4.52
N LEU A 163 -0.24 -20.93 -3.45
CA LEU A 163 0.34 -21.20 -2.14
C LEU A 163 1.24 -22.44 -2.18
N LYS A 164 0.87 -23.48 -2.93
CA LYS A 164 1.67 -24.68 -3.06
C LYS A 164 3.02 -24.43 -3.72
N PHE A 165 3.10 -23.55 -4.72
CA PHE A 165 4.38 -23.15 -5.30
C PHE A 165 5.27 -22.44 -4.29
N ILE A 166 4.72 -21.55 -3.46
CA ILE A 166 5.49 -20.91 -2.37
C ILE A 166 6.00 -21.96 -1.37
N GLU A 167 5.17 -22.94 -0.98
CA GLU A 167 5.59 -24.00 -0.06
C GLU A 167 6.72 -24.89 -0.61
N ASN A 168 6.74 -25.11 -1.93
CA ASN A 168 7.72 -25.96 -2.59
C ASN A 168 9.12 -25.30 -2.65
N GLU A 169 9.16 -23.96 -2.78
CA GLU A 169 10.40 -23.20 -2.93
C GLU A 169 10.89 -22.55 -1.62
N THR A 170 10.08 -22.57 -0.56
CA THR A 170 10.39 -21.88 0.72
C THR A 170 10.10 -22.74 1.95
N CYS A 171 10.39 -22.21 3.14
CA CYS A 171 9.99 -22.80 4.42
C CYS A 171 8.61 -22.32 4.91
N VAL A 172 7.94 -21.42 4.19
CA VAL A 172 6.59 -20.94 4.53
C VAL A 172 5.59 -22.09 4.36
N ARG A 173 4.65 -22.23 5.30
CA ARG A 173 3.63 -23.29 5.26
C ARG A 173 2.25 -22.68 5.42
N PHE A 174 1.27 -23.25 4.74
CA PHE A 174 -0.13 -22.80 4.79
C PHE A 174 -1.06 -23.93 5.25
N SER A 175 -2.12 -23.56 5.96
CA SER A 175 -3.11 -24.50 6.48
C SER A 175 -4.51 -24.07 6.09
N LYS A 176 -5.10 -24.77 5.12
CA LYS A 176 -6.44 -24.44 4.62
C LYS A 176 -7.50 -24.72 5.67
N GLN A 177 -8.27 -23.68 6.01
CA GLN A 177 -9.40 -23.76 6.91
C GLN A 177 -10.72 -23.78 6.14
N LYS A 178 -11.73 -24.46 6.69
CA LYS A 178 -13.09 -24.44 6.12
C LYS A 178 -13.85 -23.15 6.46
N ALA A 179 -13.49 -22.51 7.57
CA ALA A 179 -14.05 -21.26 8.07
C ALA A 179 -13.01 -20.53 8.91
N ILE A 180 -13.17 -19.22 9.09
CA ILE A 180 -12.25 -18.38 9.87
C ILE A 180 -12.34 -18.79 11.36
N PRO A 181 -11.25 -19.31 11.97
CA PRO A 181 -11.21 -19.55 13.41
C PRO A 181 -11.27 -18.23 14.19
N SER A 182 -12.04 -18.21 15.28
CA SER A 182 -12.16 -17.01 16.12
C SER A 182 -10.85 -16.73 16.86
N GLY A 183 -10.43 -15.46 16.89
CA GLY A 183 -9.28 -15.00 17.65
C GLY A 183 -7.92 -15.50 17.13
N GLN A 184 -7.85 -15.96 15.88
CA GLN A 184 -6.59 -16.40 15.27
C GLN A 184 -6.24 -15.55 14.05
N PRO A 185 -4.95 -15.29 13.82
CA PRO A 185 -4.48 -14.65 12.60
C PRO A 185 -4.59 -15.60 11.41
N GLY A 186 -4.67 -15.04 10.20
CA GLY A 186 -4.66 -15.81 8.96
C GLY A 186 -4.90 -14.95 7.73
N LEU A 187 -4.92 -15.59 6.58
CA LEU A 187 -5.18 -14.96 5.29
C LEU A 187 -6.56 -15.33 4.78
N LYS A 188 -7.34 -14.36 4.34
CA LYS A 188 -8.64 -14.60 3.72
C LYS A 188 -8.60 -14.09 2.29
N PHE A 189 -8.48 -15.02 1.35
CA PHE A 189 -8.52 -14.70 -0.07
C PHE A 189 -9.96 -14.41 -0.47
N VAL A 190 -10.22 -13.20 -0.94
CA VAL A 190 -11.57 -12.70 -1.24
C VAL A 190 -11.66 -12.06 -2.61
N LYS A 191 -12.85 -12.11 -3.19
CA LYS A 191 -13.15 -11.35 -4.40
C LYS A 191 -13.43 -9.89 -4.03
N GLY A 192 -12.39 -9.09 -3.92
CA GLY A 192 -12.47 -7.65 -3.70
C GLY A 192 -12.45 -6.85 -5.01
N ASN A 193 -12.23 -5.55 -4.89
CA ASN A 193 -12.02 -4.64 -6.02
C ASN A 193 -10.51 -4.47 -6.25
N GLY A 194 -10.03 -4.88 -7.43
CA GLY A 194 -8.60 -4.92 -7.77
C GLY A 194 -7.83 -6.04 -7.08
N CYS A 195 -6.52 -6.03 -7.30
CA CYS A 195 -5.55 -6.91 -6.67
C CYS A 195 -4.85 -6.10 -5.59
N TRP A 196 -4.86 -6.57 -4.35
CA TRP A 196 -4.16 -5.90 -3.26
C TRP A 196 -4.04 -6.75 -2.01
N SER A 197 -3.09 -6.38 -1.17
CA SER A 197 -2.81 -7.00 0.10
C SER A 197 -2.19 -6.00 1.08
N TYR A 198 -2.14 -6.37 2.36
CA TYR A 198 -1.30 -5.66 3.31
C TYR A 198 0.15 -6.12 3.18
N VAL A 199 1.11 -5.22 3.44
CA VAL A 199 2.52 -5.62 3.56
C VAL A 199 2.78 -6.17 4.97
N GLY A 200 2.92 -7.49 5.07
CA GLY A 200 3.12 -8.22 6.32
C GLY A 200 1.83 -8.51 7.09
N ARG A 201 1.99 -9.03 8.31
CA ARG A 201 0.86 -9.31 9.20
C ARG A 201 0.35 -8.03 9.84
N SER A 202 -0.87 -7.61 9.48
CA SER A 202 -1.47 -6.36 9.97
C SER A 202 -2.23 -6.53 11.29
N GLU A 203 -2.70 -7.74 11.59
CA GLU A 203 -3.62 -8.02 12.71
C GLU A 203 -3.08 -9.06 13.70
N GLU A 204 -3.35 -8.85 15.00
CA GLU A 204 -2.91 -9.78 16.07
C GLU A 204 -3.74 -11.06 16.10
N SER A 205 -5.06 -10.96 15.96
CA SER A 205 -5.97 -12.08 16.27
C SER A 205 -7.11 -12.20 15.26
N LYS A 206 -6.86 -11.74 14.04
CA LYS A 206 -7.85 -11.68 12.98
C LYS A 206 -7.25 -12.05 11.63
N PHE A 207 -8.09 -12.59 10.76
CA PHE A 207 -7.74 -12.78 9.36
C PHE A 207 -7.70 -11.43 8.64
N GLN A 208 -6.64 -11.19 7.89
CA GLN A 208 -6.54 -10.07 6.96
C GLN A 208 -6.96 -10.51 5.55
N ASP A 209 -7.60 -9.62 4.82
CA ASP A 209 -8.08 -9.91 3.47
C ASP A 209 -6.91 -9.78 2.47
N VAL A 210 -6.90 -10.69 1.49
CA VAL A 210 -6.07 -10.63 0.29
C VAL A 210 -7.04 -10.57 -0.89
N SER A 211 -7.07 -9.44 -1.59
CA SER A 211 -8.05 -9.18 -2.64
C SER A 211 -7.58 -9.76 -3.97
N ILE A 212 -8.35 -10.71 -4.50
CA ILE A 212 -8.19 -11.26 -5.85
C ILE A 212 -9.45 -10.88 -6.65
N GLY A 213 -9.45 -9.64 -7.13
CA GLY A 213 -10.54 -9.04 -7.89
C GLY A 213 -10.59 -9.47 -9.37
N TYR A 214 -11.34 -8.72 -10.16
CA TYR A 214 -11.38 -8.90 -11.62
C TYR A 214 -10.01 -8.57 -12.22
N GLY A 215 -9.53 -9.40 -13.16
CA GLY A 215 -8.20 -9.26 -13.75
C GLY A 215 -7.05 -9.87 -12.92
N CYS A 216 -7.30 -10.24 -11.66
CA CYS A 216 -6.28 -10.77 -10.73
C CYS A 216 -6.19 -12.31 -10.71
N THR A 217 -6.94 -12.99 -11.57
CA THR A 217 -7.14 -14.45 -11.48
C THR A 217 -6.04 -15.22 -12.22
N THR A 218 -4.78 -14.96 -11.86
CA THR A 218 -3.63 -15.76 -12.29
C THR A 218 -2.88 -16.28 -11.08
N VAL A 219 -2.17 -17.40 -11.25
CA VAL A 219 -1.33 -17.97 -10.17
C VAL A 219 -0.26 -16.97 -9.73
N GLY A 220 0.41 -16.30 -10.68
CA GLY A 220 1.44 -15.30 -10.39
C GLY A 220 0.89 -14.12 -9.59
N THR A 221 -0.28 -13.59 -9.97
CA THR A 221 -0.93 -12.52 -9.18
C THR A 221 -1.26 -12.96 -7.76
N VAL A 222 -1.78 -14.17 -7.56
CA VAL A 222 -2.03 -14.67 -6.19
C VAL A 222 -0.71 -14.81 -5.41
N GLN A 223 0.38 -15.23 -6.06
CA GLN A 223 1.69 -15.29 -5.42
C GLN A 223 2.20 -13.90 -5.02
N HIS A 224 2.08 -12.91 -5.92
CA HIS A 224 2.42 -11.50 -5.66
C HIS A 224 1.71 -10.95 -4.43
N GLU A 225 0.38 -11.06 -4.38
CA GLU A 225 -0.42 -10.58 -3.26
C GLU A 225 -0.16 -11.35 -1.95
N THR A 226 0.21 -12.63 -2.08
CA THR A 226 0.65 -13.44 -0.93
C THR A 226 2.03 -12.98 -0.45
N MET A 227 2.96 -12.63 -1.34
CA MET A 227 4.28 -12.11 -0.99
C MET A 227 4.17 -10.78 -0.26
N HIS A 228 3.25 -9.90 -0.66
CA HIS A 228 2.86 -8.74 0.14
C HIS A 228 2.43 -9.13 1.54
N ALA A 229 1.47 -10.05 1.68
CA ALA A 229 1.00 -10.50 2.99
C ALA A 229 2.12 -11.09 3.87
N LEU A 230 3.14 -11.70 3.25
CA LEU A 230 4.32 -12.24 3.94
C LEU A 230 5.34 -11.16 4.36
N GLY A 231 5.21 -9.94 3.86
CA GLY A 231 6.06 -8.79 4.21
C GLY A 231 6.95 -8.27 3.09
N SER A 232 6.77 -8.76 1.86
CA SER A 232 7.48 -8.21 0.70
C SER A 232 6.79 -6.96 0.19
N THR A 233 7.56 -6.03 -0.36
CA THR A 233 7.09 -4.85 -1.08
C THR A 233 7.75 -4.86 -2.44
N HIS A 234 7.44 -3.91 -3.30
CA HIS A 234 7.96 -3.91 -4.65
C HIS A 234 9.47 -3.76 -4.75
N GLU A 235 10.08 -4.49 -5.70
CA GLU A 235 11.52 -4.48 -5.93
C GLU A 235 11.99 -3.10 -6.45
N GLN A 236 11.18 -2.42 -7.28
CA GLN A 236 11.49 -1.05 -7.73
C GLN A 236 11.48 -0.01 -6.61
N SER A 237 10.92 -0.34 -5.45
CA SER A 237 10.86 0.57 -4.29
C SER A 237 12.12 0.55 -3.45
N ARG A 238 13.07 -0.33 -3.74
CA ARG A 238 14.32 -0.43 -2.99
C ARG A 238 15.09 0.89 -2.96
N ALA A 239 15.73 1.15 -1.83
CA ALA A 239 16.56 2.35 -1.63
C ALA A 239 17.69 2.49 -2.67
N ASP A 240 18.20 1.35 -3.17
CA ASP A 240 19.30 1.24 -4.12
C ASP A 240 18.87 1.11 -5.59
N ARG A 241 17.56 1.17 -5.93
CA ARG A 241 17.11 0.89 -7.31
C ARG A 241 17.76 1.76 -8.38
N ASP A 242 18.18 3.01 -8.08
CA ASP A 242 18.85 3.91 -9.04
C ASP A 242 20.17 3.35 -9.57
N GLN A 243 20.75 2.37 -8.89
CA GLN A 243 21.95 1.65 -9.36
C GLN A 243 21.62 0.63 -10.46
N TYR A 244 20.34 0.28 -10.64
CA TYR A 244 19.87 -0.82 -11.48
C TYR A 244 18.84 -0.37 -12.53
N LEU A 245 18.03 0.63 -12.20
CA LEU A 245 16.94 1.16 -13.00
C LEU A 245 17.04 2.68 -13.13
N THR A 246 16.65 3.17 -14.30
CA THR A 246 16.38 4.59 -14.53
C THR A 246 14.88 4.75 -14.79
N ILE A 247 14.19 5.48 -13.91
CA ILE A 247 12.80 5.85 -14.15
C ILE A 247 12.79 7.01 -15.14
N VAL A 248 12.21 6.79 -16.32
CA VAL A 248 12.04 7.84 -17.32
C VAL A 248 10.77 8.61 -16.98
N GLU A 249 10.89 9.54 -16.03
CA GLU A 249 9.77 10.30 -15.43
C GLU A 249 8.85 10.95 -16.47
N GLN A 250 9.39 11.37 -17.63
CA GLN A 250 8.58 11.98 -18.71
C GLN A 250 7.56 11.01 -19.34
N ASN A 251 7.77 9.70 -19.17
CA ASN A 251 6.84 8.66 -19.65
C ASN A 251 5.85 8.22 -18.58
N VAL A 252 6.03 8.67 -17.34
CA VAL A 252 5.13 8.36 -16.22
C VAL A 252 3.98 9.36 -16.23
N ARG A 253 2.76 8.87 -15.99
CA ARG A 253 1.62 9.78 -15.79
C ARG A 253 1.87 10.57 -14.50
N PRO A 254 1.75 11.90 -14.50
CA PRO A 254 2.03 12.72 -13.33
C PRO A 254 1.35 12.23 -12.03
N SER A 255 0.06 11.92 -12.12
CA SER A 255 -0.78 11.44 -11.03
C SER A 255 -0.36 10.09 -10.47
N LEU A 256 0.54 9.36 -11.13
CA LEU A 256 1.03 8.04 -10.71
C LEU A 256 2.51 8.09 -10.32
N MET A 257 3.15 9.27 -10.27
CA MET A 257 4.57 9.35 -9.93
C MET A 257 4.85 8.86 -8.51
N TYR A 258 3.91 9.07 -7.59
CA TYR A 258 4.04 8.61 -6.20
C TYR A 258 4.28 7.10 -6.09
N ASN A 259 3.88 6.30 -7.10
CA ASN A 259 4.13 4.85 -7.14
C ASN A 259 5.64 4.51 -7.26
N PHE A 260 6.49 5.46 -7.65
CA PHE A 260 7.94 5.26 -7.77
C PHE A 260 8.74 5.82 -6.58
N VAL A 261 8.05 6.19 -5.50
CA VAL A 261 8.69 6.58 -4.23
C VAL A 261 9.48 5.40 -3.68
N LYS A 262 10.76 5.64 -3.38
CA LYS A 262 11.62 4.67 -2.72
C LYS A 262 11.26 4.54 -1.25
N LEU A 263 11.34 3.32 -0.74
CA LEU A 263 11.31 3.05 0.70
C LEU A 263 12.66 3.37 1.33
N ASN A 264 12.61 3.98 2.51
CA ASN A 264 13.79 4.15 3.34
C ASN A 264 14.31 2.79 3.82
N ILE A 265 15.63 2.65 3.95
CA ILE A 265 16.26 1.40 4.42
C ILE A 265 15.84 1.03 5.85
N SER A 266 15.35 2.00 6.63
CA SER A 266 14.74 1.74 7.94
C SER A 266 13.40 1.02 7.85
N ASN A 267 12.72 1.14 6.71
CA ASN A 267 11.37 0.63 6.46
C ASN A 267 11.37 -0.60 5.54
N ALA A 268 12.41 -0.80 4.74
CA ALA A 268 12.62 -2.00 3.92
C ALA A 268 14.07 -2.48 4.02
N ILE A 269 14.26 -3.73 4.43
CA ILE A 269 15.57 -4.37 4.54
C ILE A 269 15.76 -5.30 3.35
N ASP A 270 16.79 -5.07 2.56
CA ASP A 270 17.14 -5.86 1.38
C ASP A 270 17.86 -7.18 1.71
N TYR A 271 18.09 -7.49 2.98
CA TYR A 271 18.85 -8.65 3.47
C TYR A 271 20.20 -8.86 2.75
N TYR A 272 20.80 -7.79 2.21
CA TYR A 272 22.00 -7.85 1.37
C TYR A 272 21.88 -8.73 0.11
N ILE A 273 20.65 -9.00 -0.35
CA ILE A 273 20.42 -9.64 -1.63
C ILE A 273 20.51 -8.61 -2.77
N LYS A 274 21.07 -9.06 -3.90
CA LYS A 274 21.16 -8.23 -5.10
C LYS A 274 19.78 -7.92 -5.65
N TYR A 275 19.67 -6.81 -6.35
CA TYR A 275 18.48 -6.43 -7.10
C TYR A 275 18.08 -7.53 -8.10
N ASP A 276 16.79 -7.87 -8.14
CA ASP A 276 16.26 -8.92 -9.02
C ASP A 276 15.25 -8.38 -10.05
N TYR A 277 15.70 -8.22 -11.29
CA TYR A 277 14.84 -7.80 -12.41
C TYR A 277 13.73 -8.80 -12.76
N GLY A 278 13.89 -10.07 -12.37
CA GLY A 278 12.91 -11.14 -12.59
C GLY A 278 12.02 -11.41 -11.38
N SER A 279 12.10 -10.57 -10.34
CA SER A 279 11.28 -10.69 -9.15
C SER A 279 9.80 -10.62 -9.51
N GLU A 280 8.98 -11.49 -8.92
CA GLU A 280 7.52 -11.37 -9.00
C GLU A 280 7.05 -10.03 -8.41
N MET A 281 7.86 -9.36 -7.59
CA MET A 281 7.57 -8.05 -7.00
C MET A 281 8.08 -6.87 -7.85
N GLN A 282 8.62 -7.11 -9.04
CA GLN A 282 9.09 -6.07 -9.96
C GLN A 282 7.96 -5.65 -10.91
N TYR A 283 7.72 -4.35 -11.02
CA TYR A 283 6.87 -3.74 -12.06
C TYR A 283 7.65 -3.25 -13.28
#